data_AF-A0A892IFX7-F1
#
_entry.id   AF-A0A892IFX7-F1
#
_cell.length_a   1.000
_cell.length_b   1.000
_cell.length_c   1.000
_cell.angle_alpha   90.00
_cell.angle_beta   90.00
_cell.angle_gamma   90.00
#
_symmetry.space_group_name_H-M   'P 1'
#
loop_
_entity.id
_entity.type
_entity.pdbx_description
1 polymer ?
#
loop_
_entity_poly.entity_id
_entity_poly.type
_entity_poly.pdbx_seq_one_letter_code
_entity_poly.pdbx_strand_id
1 'polypeptide(L)'
;MRGVWIAAMLMCIALQPARVVAKDSAQTSPEAGSRTYLQNFKDMVLAECLATAYKPESGASKDIGSSISALRDWTYYDMERAPDAIHALVAKYLARDYRNPVVEPEVTDVKFDFLKCIDLYHGKELDAAAKQFVSRPNRTYRTGHPPKPH
;
A
#
# COMPACT_ATOMS: atom_id res chain seq x y z
N MET A 1 56.55 -40.80 -45.68
CA MET A 1 55.90 -39.49 -45.91
C MET A 1 54.52 -39.58 -45.28
N ARG A 2 54.39 -39.13 -44.03
CA ARG A 2 53.29 -39.45 -43.11
C ARG A 2 52.63 -38.17 -42.62
N GLY A 3 51.31 -38.18 -42.60
CA GLY A 3 50.53 -37.57 -41.53
C GLY A 3 49.99 -36.17 -41.81
N VAL A 4 48.83 -36.11 -42.47
CA VAL A 4 47.91 -34.97 -42.37
C VAL A 4 47.33 -34.98 -40.96
N TRP A 5 47.58 -33.93 -40.17
CA TRP A 5 46.86 -33.66 -38.92
C TRP A 5 46.38 -32.21 -38.97
N ILE A 6 45.18 -32.00 -39.51
CA ILE A 6 44.49 -30.72 -39.42
C ILE A 6 43.79 -30.70 -38.06
N ALA A 7 44.20 -29.73 -37.24
CA ALA A 7 43.73 -29.49 -35.90
C ALA A 7 42.21 -29.27 -35.88
N ALA A 8 41.49 -30.12 -35.14
CA ALA A 8 40.11 -29.86 -34.75
C ALA A 8 40.11 -28.77 -33.67
N MET A 9 39.89 -27.53 -34.09
CA MET A 9 39.84 -26.37 -33.20
C MET A 9 38.50 -26.36 -32.45
N LEU A 10 38.56 -26.81 -31.19
CA LEU A 10 37.73 -26.49 -30.03
C LEU A 10 36.40 -25.75 -30.29
N MET A 11 35.32 -26.54 -30.32
CA MET A 11 33.95 -26.08 -30.11
C MET A 11 33.65 -26.13 -28.60
N CYS A 12 33.65 -24.98 -27.92
CA CYS A 12 33.05 -24.78 -26.59
C CYS A 12 32.87 -23.27 -26.36
N ILE A 13 31.88 -22.67 -27.03
CA ILE A 13 31.36 -21.37 -26.60
C ILE A 13 30.58 -21.64 -25.31
N ALA A 14 31.18 -21.30 -24.18
CA ALA A 14 30.56 -21.39 -22.88
C ALA A 14 29.29 -20.53 -22.87
N LEU A 15 28.12 -21.17 -22.81
CA LEU A 15 26.89 -20.55 -22.35
C LEU A 15 27.07 -20.20 -20.87
N GLN A 16 27.66 -19.03 -20.61
CA GLN A 16 27.62 -18.46 -19.27
C GLN A 16 26.19 -17.98 -19.04
N PRO A 17 25.47 -18.49 -18.03
CA PRO A 17 24.22 -17.88 -17.64
C PRO A 17 24.57 -16.45 -17.21
N ALA A 18 23.93 -15.46 -17.84
CA ALA A 18 23.94 -14.12 -17.31
C ALA A 18 23.40 -14.20 -15.88
N ARG A 19 24.29 -14.07 -14.89
CA ARG A 19 23.85 -13.87 -13.52
C ARG A 19 23.25 -12.48 -13.47
N VAL A 20 21.94 -12.42 -13.69
CA VAL A 20 21.14 -11.27 -13.27
C VAL A 20 21.22 -11.27 -11.75
N VAL A 21 22.17 -10.52 -11.21
CA VAL A 21 22.12 -10.13 -9.81
C VAL A 21 20.96 -9.13 -9.74
N ALA A 22 19.81 -9.60 -9.30
CA ALA A 22 18.80 -8.70 -8.78
C ALA A 22 19.49 -7.93 -7.66
N LYS A 23 19.66 -6.63 -7.85
CA LYS A 23 20.12 -5.75 -6.77
C LYS A 23 18.98 -5.74 -5.77
N ASP A 24 19.06 -6.59 -4.74
CA ASP A 24 18.30 -6.40 -3.52
C ASP A 24 18.68 -5.00 -3.03
N SER A 25 17.90 -4.00 -3.39
CA SER A 25 17.83 -2.81 -2.56
C SER A 25 17.38 -3.34 -1.21
N ALA A 26 18.28 -3.30 -0.23
CA ALA A 26 17.96 -3.58 1.16
C ALA A 26 16.91 -2.55 1.64
N GLN A 27 15.68 -2.70 1.19
CA GLN A 27 14.55 -1.85 1.51
C GLN A 27 13.78 -2.59 2.59
N THR A 28 14.38 -2.62 3.78
CA THR A 28 13.77 -3.21 4.99
C THR A 28 12.64 -2.34 5.54
N SER A 29 12.46 -1.12 4.99
CA SER A 29 11.38 -0.19 5.33
C SER A 29 10.17 -0.35 4.40
N PRO A 30 8.93 -0.21 4.90
CA PRO A 30 7.74 -0.19 4.06
C PRO A 30 7.79 0.87 2.94
N GLU A 31 7.15 0.54 1.81
CA GLU A 31 7.05 1.43 0.64
C GLU A 31 6.24 2.71 0.90
N ALA A 32 5.46 2.78 1.98
CA ALA A 32 4.75 4.00 2.34
C ALA A 32 5.71 5.20 2.51
N GLY A 33 6.95 4.99 2.96
CA GLY A 33 7.94 6.07 3.02
C GLY A 33 8.30 6.68 1.65
N SER A 34 8.14 5.92 0.55
CA SER A 34 8.37 6.34 -0.84
C SER A 34 7.15 6.98 -1.49
N ARG A 35 5.93 6.74 -0.96
CA ARG A 35 4.69 7.29 -1.51
C ARG A 35 4.52 8.76 -1.16
N THR A 36 3.66 9.44 -1.91
CA THR A 36 3.37 10.84 -1.62
C THR A 36 2.57 10.98 -0.33
N TYR A 37 2.67 12.13 0.35
CA TYR A 37 1.85 12.41 1.54
C TYR A 37 0.36 12.30 1.24
N LEU A 38 -0.07 12.68 0.03
CA LEU A 38 -1.44 12.50 -0.43
C LEU A 38 -1.85 11.02 -0.47
N GLN A 39 -1.00 10.17 -1.04
CA GLN A 39 -1.24 8.72 -1.09
C GLN A 39 -1.28 8.12 0.32
N ASN A 40 -0.28 8.42 1.16
CA ASN A 40 -0.25 7.92 2.54
C ASN A 40 -1.44 8.39 3.37
N PHE A 41 -1.94 9.60 3.15
CA PHE A 41 -3.17 10.07 3.80
C PHE A 41 -4.37 9.23 3.37
N LYS A 42 -4.54 8.96 2.08
CA LYS A 42 -5.63 8.10 1.60
C LYS A 42 -5.50 6.65 2.11
N ASP A 43 -4.28 6.11 2.13
CA ASP A 43 -3.98 4.79 2.68
C ASP A 43 -4.33 4.72 4.18
N MET A 44 -4.02 5.79 4.92
CA MET A 44 -4.34 5.91 6.35
C MET A 44 -5.85 5.91 6.58
N VAL A 45 -6.62 6.66 5.78
CA VAL A 45 -8.08 6.69 5.92
C VAL A 45 -8.72 5.36 5.52
N LEU A 46 -8.19 4.66 4.51
CA LEU A 46 -8.60 3.28 4.19
C LEU A 46 -8.36 2.36 5.39
N ALA A 47 -7.17 2.42 5.99
CA ALA A 47 -6.85 1.63 7.17
C ALA A 47 -7.77 1.97 8.36
N GLU A 48 -8.12 3.24 8.56
CA GLU A 48 -9.04 3.66 9.62
C GLU A 48 -10.48 3.15 9.40
N CYS A 49 -10.94 3.12 8.15
CA CYS A 49 -12.20 2.48 7.79
C CYS A 49 -12.20 0.99 8.14
N LEU A 50 -11.13 0.27 7.77
CA LEU A 50 -10.99 -1.16 8.06
C LEU A 50 -10.88 -1.41 9.57
N ALA A 51 -10.11 -0.61 10.31
CA ALA A 51 -10.01 -0.72 11.76
C ALA A 51 -11.36 -0.52 12.46
N THR A 52 -12.20 0.38 11.92
CA THR A 52 -13.55 0.64 12.43
C THR A 52 -14.50 -0.52 12.11
N ALA A 53 -14.48 -1.01 10.87
CA ALA A 53 -15.30 -2.14 10.42
C ALA A 53 -14.99 -3.44 11.18
N TYR A 54 -13.70 -3.73 11.37
CA TYR A 54 -13.21 -4.98 11.97
C TYR A 54 -12.81 -4.81 13.44
N LYS A 55 -13.35 -3.80 14.13
CA LYS A 55 -13.06 -3.55 15.55
C LYS A 55 -13.26 -4.78 16.47
N PRO A 56 -14.27 -5.65 16.26
CA PRO A 56 -14.42 -6.87 17.07
C PRO A 56 -13.28 -7.89 16.87
N GLU A 57 -12.56 -7.84 15.75
CA GLU A 57 -11.48 -8.75 15.39
C GLU A 57 -10.13 -8.24 15.93
N SER A 58 -9.84 -8.54 17.20
CA SER A 58 -8.73 -7.92 17.94
C SER A 58 -7.35 -8.05 17.27
N GLY A 59 -7.09 -9.16 16.57
CA GLY A 59 -5.84 -9.37 15.84
C GLY A 59 -5.69 -8.41 14.66
N ALA A 60 -6.71 -8.35 13.79
CA ALA A 60 -6.72 -7.46 12.64
C ALA A 60 -6.74 -5.99 13.07
N SER A 61 -7.59 -5.63 14.04
CA SER A 61 -7.69 -4.25 14.54
C SER A 61 -6.36 -3.73 15.10
N LYS A 62 -5.61 -4.57 15.83
CA LYS A 62 -4.29 -4.20 16.37
C LYS A 62 -3.24 -3.97 15.27
N ASP A 63 -3.19 -4.86 14.28
CA ASP A 63 -2.25 -4.74 13.16
C ASP A 63 -2.54 -3.50 12.30
N ILE A 64 -3.82 -3.29 11.97
CA ILE A 64 -4.28 -2.11 11.21
C ILE A 64 -4.00 -0.83 12.01
N GLY A 65 -4.28 -0.79 13.31
CA GLY A 65 -4.00 0.36 14.17
C GLY A 65 -2.50 0.72 14.23
N SER A 66 -1.63 -0.29 14.23
CA SER A 66 -0.18 -0.09 14.16
C SER A 66 0.23 0.48 12.80
N SER A 67 -0.38 0.00 11.72
CA SER A 67 -0.18 0.52 10.36
C SER A 67 -0.65 1.97 10.19
N ILE A 68 -1.79 2.35 10.79
CA ILE A 68 -2.27 3.74 10.83
C ILE A 68 -1.24 4.65 11.49
N SER A 69 -0.66 4.22 12.61
CA SER A 69 0.35 4.99 13.33
C SER A 69 1.59 5.24 12.47
N ALA A 70 2.08 4.22 11.75
CA ALA A 70 3.20 4.38 10.81
C ALA A 70 2.87 5.31 9.64
N LEU A 71 1.65 5.22 9.08
CA LEU A 71 1.21 6.09 7.99
C LEU A 71 1.12 7.55 8.43
N ARG A 72 0.61 7.81 9.65
CA ARG A 72 0.59 9.14 10.24
C ARG A 72 1.99 9.75 10.33
N ASP A 73 2.99 8.96 10.71
CA ASP A 73 4.38 9.43 10.80
C ASP A 73 5.00 9.74 9.42
N TRP A 74 4.42 9.20 8.34
CA TRP A 74 4.90 9.37 6.96
C TRP A 74 3.99 10.24 6.09
N THR A 75 3.08 10.99 6.68
CA THR A 75 2.29 12.03 5.99
C THR A 75 2.23 13.31 6.81
N TYR A 76 2.06 14.46 6.15
CA TYR A 76 1.87 15.76 6.82
C TYR A 76 0.50 16.31 6.47
N TYR A 77 -0.41 16.27 7.43
CA TYR A 77 -1.76 16.78 7.29
C TYR A 77 -2.20 17.56 8.53
N ASP A 78 -3.33 18.25 8.42
CA ASP A 78 -3.95 18.98 9.52
C ASP A 78 -4.52 18.02 10.58
N MET A 79 -3.73 17.73 11.61
CA MET A 79 -4.12 16.81 12.69
C MET A 79 -5.19 17.36 13.61
N GLU A 80 -5.49 18.66 13.56
CA GLU A 80 -6.53 19.27 14.38
C GLU A 80 -7.90 19.11 13.74
N ARG A 81 -8.00 19.29 12.41
CA ARG A 81 -9.29 19.30 11.69
C ARG A 81 -9.58 18.02 10.90
N ALA A 82 -8.55 17.29 10.46
CA ALA A 82 -8.77 16.10 9.64
C ALA A 82 -9.44 14.94 10.39
N PRO A 83 -9.15 14.63 11.67
CA PRO A 83 -9.73 13.46 12.34
C PRO A 83 -11.26 13.45 12.33
N ASP A 84 -11.91 14.58 12.60
CA ASP A 84 -13.38 14.66 12.59
C ASP A 84 -13.96 14.42 11.19
N ALA A 85 -13.31 14.98 10.15
CA ALA A 85 -13.72 14.77 8.76
C ALA A 85 -13.52 13.31 8.33
N ILE A 86 -12.43 12.68 8.77
CA ILE A 86 -12.12 11.27 8.51
C ILE A 86 -13.17 10.37 9.19
N HIS A 87 -13.43 10.56 10.49
CA HIS A 87 -14.43 9.79 11.23
C HIS A 87 -15.82 9.91 10.60
N ALA A 88 -16.24 11.12 10.22
CA ALA A 88 -17.51 11.34 9.55
C ALA A 88 -17.59 10.63 8.19
N LEU A 89 -16.51 10.64 7.41
CA LEU A 89 -16.45 9.96 6.12
C LEU A 89 -16.51 8.44 6.27
N VAL A 90 -15.74 7.88 7.22
CA VAL A 90 -15.75 6.45 7.55
C VAL A 90 -17.14 6.01 7.97
N ALA A 91 -17.77 6.73 8.92
CA ALA A 91 -19.12 6.43 9.38
C ALA A 91 -20.14 6.46 8.23
N LYS A 92 -20.07 7.48 7.36
CA LYS A 92 -20.93 7.61 6.18
C LYS A 92 -20.84 6.39 5.25
N TYR A 93 -19.63 5.89 4.99
CA TYR A 93 -19.43 4.76 4.09
C TYR A 93 -19.83 3.44 4.73
N LEU A 94 -19.49 3.21 5.99
CA LEU A 94 -19.85 1.98 6.70
C LEU A 94 -21.37 1.83 6.91
N ALA A 95 -22.09 2.95 7.04
CA ALA A 95 -23.54 2.97 7.17
C ALA A 95 -24.32 2.60 5.88
N ARG A 96 -23.64 2.43 4.73
CA ARG A 96 -24.32 2.07 3.47
C ARG A 96 -24.88 0.65 3.55
N ASP A 97 -26.12 0.47 3.06
CA ASP A 97 -26.76 -0.84 2.94
C ASP A 97 -26.39 -1.46 1.59
N TYR A 98 -25.29 -2.22 1.57
CA TYR A 98 -24.82 -2.91 0.37
C TYR A 98 -25.53 -4.26 0.24
N ARG A 99 -26.04 -4.51 -0.96
CA ARG A 99 -26.75 -5.74 -1.34
C ARG A 99 -26.10 -6.32 -2.58
N ASN A 100 -26.01 -7.64 -2.63
CA ASN A 100 -25.50 -8.33 -3.80
C ASN A 100 -26.26 -9.65 -3.96
N PRO A 101 -27.20 -9.74 -4.93
CA PRO A 101 -28.04 -10.91 -5.10
C PRO A 101 -27.27 -12.16 -5.53
N VAL A 102 -25.98 -12.04 -5.90
CA VAL A 102 -25.11 -13.16 -6.24
C VAL A 102 -24.40 -13.72 -5.01
N VAL A 103 -23.96 -12.85 -4.09
CA VAL A 103 -23.16 -13.27 -2.92
C VAL A 103 -24.04 -13.60 -1.71
N GLU A 104 -25.15 -12.88 -1.51
CA GLU A 104 -26.05 -13.08 -0.37
C GLU A 104 -26.62 -14.52 -0.28
N PRO A 105 -26.87 -15.26 -1.38
CA PRO A 105 -27.24 -16.67 -1.31
C PRO A 105 -26.11 -17.61 -0.84
N GLU A 106 -24.85 -17.21 -0.98
CA GLU A 106 -23.66 -18.04 -0.67
C GLU A 106 -23.08 -17.74 0.72
N VAL A 107 -23.20 -16.49 1.18
CA VAL A 107 -22.65 -16.02 2.45
C VAL A 107 -23.73 -15.30 3.25
N THR A 108 -24.14 -15.91 4.36
CA THR A 108 -25.15 -15.33 5.25
C THR A 108 -24.61 -14.09 5.98
N ASP A 109 -25.45 -13.07 6.15
CA ASP A 109 -25.17 -11.84 6.91
C ASP A 109 -23.92 -11.06 6.45
N VAL A 110 -23.54 -11.20 5.18
CA VAL A 110 -22.44 -10.44 4.58
C VAL A 110 -22.78 -8.94 4.56
N LYS A 111 -21.93 -8.13 5.22
CA LYS A 111 -22.11 -6.66 5.32
C LYS A 111 -21.41 -5.86 4.24
N PHE A 112 -20.46 -6.48 3.53
CA PHE A 112 -19.59 -5.84 2.54
C PHE A 112 -18.73 -4.69 3.09
N ASP A 113 -18.35 -4.70 4.37
CA ASP A 113 -17.63 -3.58 4.99
C ASP A 113 -16.26 -3.33 4.33
N PHE A 114 -15.54 -4.37 3.93
CA PHE A 114 -14.33 -4.23 3.12
C PHE A 114 -14.59 -3.45 1.82
N LEU A 115 -15.64 -3.80 1.08
CA LEU A 115 -15.99 -3.15 -0.18
C LEU A 115 -16.37 -1.68 0.05
N LYS A 116 -17.11 -1.38 1.12
CA LYS A 116 -17.42 0.01 1.51
C LYS A 116 -16.14 0.82 1.77
N CYS A 117 -15.13 0.22 2.40
CA CYS A 117 -13.83 0.89 2.61
C CYS A 117 -13.03 1.08 1.32
N ILE A 118 -13.10 0.14 0.37
CA ILE A 118 -12.52 0.32 -0.97
C ILE A 118 -13.23 1.46 -1.72
N ASP A 119 -14.55 1.53 -1.64
CA ASP A 119 -15.31 2.63 -2.26
C ASP A 119 -15.02 3.97 -1.59
N LEU A 120 -14.75 3.99 -0.28
CA LEU A 120 -14.26 5.17 0.43
C LEU A 120 -12.92 5.61 -0.15
N TYR A 121 -11.98 4.67 -0.33
CA TYR A 121 -10.64 4.94 -0.83
C TYR A 121 -10.64 5.55 -2.25
N HIS A 122 -11.58 5.12 -3.09
CA HIS A 122 -11.79 5.66 -4.43
C HIS A 122 -12.78 6.83 -4.50
N GLY A 123 -13.40 7.20 -3.37
CA GLY A 123 -14.42 8.23 -3.28
C GLY A 123 -13.94 9.64 -3.57
N LYS A 124 -14.81 10.46 -4.16
CA LYS A 124 -14.52 11.89 -4.43
C LYS A 124 -14.40 12.69 -3.14
N GLU A 125 -15.13 12.30 -2.10
CA GLU A 125 -15.07 12.95 -0.79
C GLU A 125 -13.71 12.75 -0.11
N LEU A 126 -13.11 11.55 -0.22
CA LEU A 126 -11.76 11.33 0.27
C LEU A 126 -10.73 12.13 -0.54
N ASP A 127 -10.87 12.18 -1.86
CA ASP A 127 -10.01 12.99 -2.72
C ASP A 127 -10.07 14.49 -2.35
N ALA A 128 -11.28 15.01 -2.09
CA ALA A 128 -11.48 16.38 -1.62
C ALA A 128 -10.85 16.62 -0.24
N ALA A 129 -11.08 15.72 0.72
CA ALA A 129 -10.49 15.80 2.05
C ALA A 129 -8.95 15.77 1.98
N ALA A 130 -8.38 14.88 1.16
CA ALA A 130 -6.93 14.78 0.99
C ALA A 130 -6.33 16.07 0.41
N LYS A 131 -6.99 16.70 -0.57
CA LYS A 131 -6.57 18.00 -1.12
C LYS A 131 -6.69 19.14 -0.11
N GLN A 132 -7.67 19.07 0.78
CA GLN A 132 -7.91 20.10 1.80
C GLN A 132 -6.93 20.01 2.97
N PHE A 133 -6.64 18.80 3.46
CA PHE A 133 -5.92 18.62 4.72
C PHE A 133 -4.45 18.28 4.56
N VAL A 134 -4.02 17.74 3.41
CA VAL A 134 -2.61 17.33 3.22
C VAL A 134 -1.76 18.51 2.78
N SER A 135 -0.72 18.80 3.57
CA SER A 135 0.28 19.79 3.22
C SER A 135 1.34 19.19 2.29
N ARG A 136 1.76 19.94 1.26
CA ARG A 136 2.78 19.49 0.27
C ARG A 136 2.47 18.10 -0.31
N PRO A 137 1.29 17.91 -0.93
CA PRO A 137 0.74 16.58 -1.24
C PRO A 137 1.62 15.68 -2.12
N ASN A 138 2.54 16.26 -2.90
CA ASN A 138 3.44 15.53 -3.80
C ASN A 138 4.82 15.22 -3.19
N ARG A 139 5.09 15.64 -1.94
CA ARG A 139 6.32 15.27 -1.21
C ARG A 139 6.19 13.87 -0.63
N THR A 140 7.34 13.25 -0.35
CA THR A 140 7.42 11.92 0.27
C THR A 140 8.23 12.01 1.56
N TYR A 141 8.01 11.09 2.50
CA TYR A 141 8.76 11.10 3.76
C TYR A 141 10.26 10.89 3.51
N ARG A 142 10.60 9.92 2.65
CA ARG A 142 11.98 9.53 2.38
C ARG A 142 12.80 10.61 1.66
N THR A 143 12.17 11.50 0.89
CA THR A 143 12.90 12.65 0.31
C THR A 143 13.30 13.68 1.36
N GLY A 144 12.57 13.78 2.49
CA GLY A 144 12.96 14.61 3.64
C GLY A 144 13.84 13.89 4.66
N HIS A 145 13.81 12.56 4.68
CA HIS A 145 14.54 11.71 5.63
C HIS A 145 15.21 10.55 4.87
N PRO A 146 16.29 10.81 4.12
CA PRO A 146 16.97 9.77 3.36
C PRO A 146 17.49 8.67 4.31
N PRO A 147 17.41 7.38 3.92
CA PRO A 147 17.98 6.31 4.72
C PRO A 147 19.48 6.53 4.90
N LYS A 148 20.00 6.27 6.10
CA LYS A 148 21.45 6.30 6.32
C LYS A 148 22.09 5.12 5.56
N PRO A 149 23.21 5.32 4.84
CA PRO A 149 23.95 4.21 4.26
C PRO A 149 24.43 3.28 5.40
N HIS A 150 24.26 1.97 5.18
CA HIS A 150 24.75 0.91 6.06
C HIS A 150 26.25 0.68 5.86
#